data_AF-A0A542ERY7-F1
#
_entry.id   AF-A0A542ERY7-F1
#
_cell.length_a   1.000
_cell.length_b   1.000
_cell.length_c   1.000
_cell.angle_alpha   90.00
_cell.angle_beta   90.00
_cell.angle_gamma   90.00
#
_symmetry.space_group_name_H-M   'P 1'
#
loop_
_entity.id
_entity.type
_entity.pdbx_description
1 polymer ?
#
loop_
_entity_poly.entity_id
_entity_poly.type
_entity_poly.pdbx_seq_one_letter_code
_entity_poly.pdbx_strand_id
1 'polypeptide(L)'
;MTATAETPTQTGLRQQVLVLYLASSALDSRTVGWSTYDGTGETHPTTGDSDEPPYVTGLDALKDGWRLFQASQLNPPYPGHEYDVSFLKHEFFFEKLV
;
A
#
# COMPACT_ATOMS: atom_id res chain seq x y z
N MET A 1 30.55 19.46 -16.46
CA MET A 1 29.88 20.11 -15.31
C MET A 1 28.67 19.25 -14.99
N THR A 2 28.85 18.27 -14.11
CA THR A 2 27.78 17.33 -13.73
C THR A 2 27.10 17.93 -12.50
N ALA A 3 25.86 18.40 -12.66
CA ALA A 3 25.07 18.91 -11.56
C ALA A 3 24.78 17.73 -10.61
N THR A 4 25.28 17.82 -9.38
CA THR A 4 24.88 16.93 -8.30
C THR A 4 23.44 17.30 -7.96
N ALA A 5 22.50 16.38 -8.17
CA ALA A 5 21.12 16.60 -7.76
C ALA A 5 21.10 16.70 -6.23
N GLU A 6 20.76 17.87 -5.70
CA GLU A 6 20.52 18.05 -4.27
C GLU A 6 19.26 17.26 -3.90
N THR A 7 19.42 16.18 -3.13
CA THR A 7 18.29 15.47 -2.52
C THR A 7 17.57 16.43 -1.57
N PRO A 8 16.28 16.74 -1.79
CA PRO A 8 15.56 17.65 -0.92
C PRO A 8 15.53 17.07 0.49
N THR A 9 16.00 17.85 1.47
CA THR A 9 15.90 17.46 2.87
C THR A 9 14.45 17.68 3.30
N GLN A 10 13.71 16.58 3.51
CA GLN A 10 12.28 16.64 3.82
C GLN A 10 12.07 16.98 5.31
N THR A 11 11.89 18.27 5.62
CA THR A 11 11.87 18.81 7.01
C THR A 11 10.47 18.85 7.66
N GLY A 12 9.56 17.95 7.30
CA GLY A 12 8.18 17.93 7.80
C GLY A 12 7.66 16.53 8.14
N LEU A 13 6.53 16.47 8.86
CA LEU A 13 5.84 15.23 9.18
C LEU A 13 5.54 14.46 7.89
N ARG A 14 6.07 13.25 7.77
CA ARG A 14 6.02 12.45 6.55
C ARG A 14 4.95 11.38 6.67
N GLN A 15 4.18 11.18 5.61
CA GLN A 15 3.22 10.10 5.52
C GLN A 15 3.86 8.87 4.87
N GLN A 16 3.78 7.74 5.58
CA GLN A 16 4.00 6.42 5.01
C GLN A 16 2.65 5.82 4.64
N VAL A 17 2.61 5.07 3.54
CA VAL A 17 1.39 4.40 3.05
C VAL A 17 1.64 2.90 2.95
N LEU A 18 0.75 2.12 3.53
CA LEU A 18 0.71 0.67 3.39
C LEU A 18 -0.59 0.29 2.70
N VAL A 19 -0.48 -0.46 1.61
CA VAL A 19 -1.61 -1.05 0.89
C VAL A 19 -1.60 -2.54 1.19
N LEU A 20 -2.69 -3.07 1.74
CA LEU A 20 -2.88 -4.50 1.95
C LEU A 20 -4.05 -5.00 1.12
N TYR A 21 -3.81 -6.07 0.37
CA TYR A 21 -4.85 -6.86 -0.26
C TYR A 21 -5.13 -8.07 0.61
N LEU A 22 -6.35 -8.17 1.13
CA LEU A 22 -6.75 -9.25 2.02
C LEU A 22 -7.50 -10.36 1.26
N ALA A 23 -7.48 -11.59 1.77
CA ALA A 23 -8.20 -12.71 1.14
C ALA A 23 -9.73 -12.56 1.18
N SER A 24 -10.27 -11.66 2.00
CA SER A 24 -11.69 -11.33 2.11
C SER A 24 -11.85 -9.88 2.58
N SER A 25 -13.08 -9.40 2.70
CA SER A 25 -13.37 -8.06 3.22
C SER A 25 -13.22 -7.89 4.74
N ALA A 26 -12.78 -8.93 5.47
CA ALA A 26 -12.57 -8.87 6.91
C ALA A 26 -11.16 -8.36 7.23
N LEU A 27 -11.02 -7.47 8.22
CA LEU A 27 -9.74 -6.81 8.54
C LEU A 27 -8.69 -7.77 9.13
N ASP A 28 -9.15 -8.86 9.73
CA ASP A 28 -8.36 -9.97 10.28
C ASP A 28 -8.13 -11.10 9.25
N SER A 29 -8.58 -10.92 8.02
CA SER A 29 -8.29 -11.83 6.93
C SER A 29 -6.81 -11.78 6.55
N ARG A 30 -6.27 -12.92 6.08
CA ARG A 30 -4.87 -13.01 5.65
C ARG A 30 -4.53 -12.02 4.54
N THR A 31 -3.36 -11.42 4.61
CA THR A 31 -2.75 -10.66 3.51
C THR A 31 -2.36 -11.60 2.36
N VAL A 32 -2.69 -11.22 1.13
CA VAL A 32 -2.37 -11.95 -0.11
C VAL A 32 -1.57 -11.11 -1.11
N GLY A 33 -1.42 -9.81 -0.86
CA GLY A 33 -0.57 -8.90 -1.62
C GLY A 33 -0.41 -7.59 -0.85
N TRP A 34 0.68 -6.87 -1.09
CA TRP A 34 0.95 -5.60 -0.41
C TRP A 34 1.91 -4.71 -1.19
N SER A 35 1.85 -3.42 -0.86
CA SER A 35 2.83 -2.40 -1.28
C SER A 35 3.08 -1.44 -0.12
N THR A 36 4.32 -1.01 0.08
CA THR A 36 4.69 -0.08 1.18
C THR A 36 5.46 1.11 0.63
N TYR A 37 4.95 2.31 0.83
CA TYR A 37 5.59 3.56 0.43
C TYR A 37 6.07 4.30 1.67
N ASP A 38 7.38 4.52 1.77
CA ASP A 38 8.01 5.18 2.94
C ASP A 38 7.98 6.72 2.90
N GLY A 39 7.54 7.27 1.76
CA GLY A 39 7.42 8.72 1.51
C GLY A 39 8.75 9.44 1.24
N THR A 40 9.87 8.71 1.11
CA THR A 40 11.22 9.28 0.90
C THR A 40 11.57 9.49 -0.57
N GLY A 41 10.96 8.71 -1.48
CA GLY A 41 11.30 8.68 -2.90
C GLY A 41 12.51 7.82 -3.25
N GLU A 42 13.18 7.23 -2.26
CA GLU A 42 14.34 6.34 -2.47
C GLU A 42 13.92 4.92 -2.89
N THR A 43 12.70 4.52 -2.52
CA THR A 43 12.15 3.19 -2.82
C THR A 43 11.03 3.26 -3.86
N HIS A 44 11.01 2.28 -4.78
CA HIS A 44 9.99 2.12 -5.81
C HIS A 44 9.39 0.72 -5.69
N PRO A 45 8.51 0.48 -4.69
CA PRO A 45 8.00 -0.84 -4.41
C PRO A 45 7.08 -1.31 -5.54
N THR A 46 7.23 -2.56 -5.95
CA THR A 46 6.27 -3.26 -6.80
C THR A 46 5.65 -4.44 -6.04
N THR A 47 4.45 -4.83 -6.46
CA THR A 47 3.81 -6.06 -5.98
C THR A 47 4.76 -7.24 -6.23
N GLY A 48 5.15 -7.94 -5.15
CA GLY A 48 6.03 -9.11 -5.23
C GLY A 48 7.49 -8.89 -4.86
N ASP A 49 7.87 -7.74 -4.29
CA ASP A 49 9.25 -7.48 -3.82
C ASP A 49 9.68 -8.37 -2.63
N SER A 50 8.75 -9.11 -2.03
CA SER A 50 8.98 -10.07 -0.94
C SER A 50 7.90 -11.15 -0.98
N ASP A 51 8.20 -12.35 -0.47
CA ASP A 51 7.23 -13.42 -0.25
C ASP A 51 6.51 -13.30 1.11
N GLU A 52 7.06 -12.49 2.02
CA GLU A 52 6.50 -12.26 3.36
C GLU A 52 5.89 -10.86 3.49
N PRO A 53 4.60 -10.76 3.88
CA PRO A 53 3.96 -9.47 4.10
C PRO A 53 4.46 -8.81 5.38
N PRO A 54 4.50 -7.46 5.44
CA PRO A 54 4.88 -6.74 6.67
C PRO A 54 3.91 -7.01 7.83
N TYR A 55 2.65 -7.34 7.52
CA TYR A 55 1.64 -7.77 8.48
C TYR A 55 0.79 -8.91 7.92
N VAL A 56 0.53 -9.91 8.77
CA VAL A 56 -0.29 -11.08 8.41
C VAL A 56 -1.75 -10.69 8.15
N THR A 57 -2.24 -9.65 8.84
CA THR A 57 -3.60 -9.12 8.71
C THR A 57 -3.61 -7.59 8.81
N GLY A 58 -4.69 -6.96 8.35
CA GLY A 58 -4.90 -5.53 8.58
C GLY A 58 -5.09 -5.18 10.06
N LEU A 59 -5.62 -6.12 10.85
CA LEU A 59 -5.72 -5.97 12.31
C LEU A 59 -4.35 -5.84 12.98
N ASP A 60 -3.34 -6.58 12.52
CA ASP A 60 -1.99 -6.48 13.08
C ASP A 60 -1.32 -5.14 12.72
N ALA A 61 -1.59 -4.60 11.53
CA ALA A 61 -1.16 -3.25 11.17
C ALA A 61 -1.78 -2.20 12.11
N LEU A 62 -3.09 -2.31 12.42
CA LEU A 62 -3.74 -1.39 13.37
C LEU A 62 -3.13 -1.46 14.77
N LYS A 63 -2.79 -2.66 15.25
CA LYS A 63 -2.13 -2.84 16.56
C LYS A 63 -0.76 -2.14 16.61
N ASP A 64 -0.07 -2.03 15.46
CA ASP A 64 1.21 -1.34 15.32
C ASP A 64 1.06 0.19 15.06
N GLY A 65 -0.16 0.71 15.19
CA GLY A 65 -0.42 2.15 15.13
C GLY A 65 -0.61 2.71 13.72
N TRP A 66 -0.76 1.84 12.71
CA TRP A 66 -1.26 2.27 11.41
C TRP A 66 -2.72 2.70 11.51
N ARG A 67 -3.11 3.71 10.73
CA ARG A 67 -4.48 4.22 10.70
C ARG A 67 -5.12 3.92 9.36
N LEU A 68 -6.35 3.42 9.38
CA LEU A 68 -7.12 3.18 8.17
C LEU A 68 -7.58 4.51 7.54
N PHE A 69 -7.46 4.64 6.23
CA PHE A 69 -8.02 5.75 5.48
C PHE A 69 -8.65 5.29 4.16
N GLN A 70 -9.49 6.13 3.57
CA GLN A 70 -10.15 5.82 2.30
C GLN A 70 -9.36 6.43 1.14
N ALA A 71 -9.06 5.61 0.12
CA ALA A 71 -8.51 6.04 -1.16
C ALA A 71 -9.49 5.74 -2.29
N SER A 72 -9.35 6.46 -3.41
CA SER A 72 -10.20 6.27 -4.59
C SER A 72 -10.19 4.81 -5.03
N GLN A 73 -11.37 4.23 -5.16
CA GLN A 73 -11.50 2.85 -5.63
C GLN A 73 -11.10 2.76 -7.10
N LEU A 74 -10.48 1.64 -7.48
CA LEU A 74 -10.31 1.32 -8.88
C LEU A 74 -11.68 0.98 -9.46
N ASN A 75 -12.13 1.77 -10.44
CA ASN A 75 -13.43 1.53 -11.08
C ASN A 75 -13.41 0.16 -11.78
N PRO A 76 -14.48 -0.65 -11.62
CA PRO A 76 -14.55 -1.93 -12.29
C PRO A 76 -14.50 -1.75 -13.81
N PRO A 77 -13.91 -2.71 -14.54
CA PRO A 77 -13.88 -2.66 -15.99
C PRO A 77 -15.30 -2.68 -16.58
N TYR A 78 -15.44 -2.12 -17.79
CA TYR A 78 -16.71 -1.99 -18.50
C TYR A 78 -17.38 -3.37 -18.72
N PRO A 79 -18.72 -3.47 -18.75
CA PRO A 79 -19.41 -4.74 -19.04
C PRO A 79 -18.87 -5.44 -20.30
N GLY A 80 -18.61 -6.75 -20.22
CA GLY A 80 -17.93 -7.55 -21.24
C GLY A 80 -16.45 -7.86 -20.95
N HIS A 81 -15.87 -7.26 -19.91
CA HIS A 81 -14.48 -7.43 -19.47
C HIS A 81 -14.38 -8.05 -18.06
N GLU A 82 -15.39 -8.82 -17.65
CA GLU A 82 -15.51 -9.39 -16.29
C GLU A 82 -14.43 -10.45 -15.96
N TYR A 83 -13.84 -11.06 -16.99
CA TYR A 83 -12.81 -12.10 -16.89
C TYR A 83 -11.39 -11.64 -17.25
N ASP A 84 -11.24 -10.36 -17.61
CA ASP A 84 -9.92 -9.75 -17.62
C ASP A 84 -9.43 -9.69 -16.17
N VAL A 85 -8.13 -9.89 -15.93
CA VAL A 85 -7.51 -9.98 -14.60
C VAL A 85 -7.86 -8.78 -13.72
N SER A 86 -9.01 -8.86 -13.06
CA SER A 86 -9.54 -7.80 -12.23
C SER A 86 -8.94 -7.98 -10.85
N PHE A 87 -7.90 -7.16 -10.63
CA PHE A 87 -7.38 -6.58 -9.40
C PHE A 87 -7.84 -7.22 -8.07
N LEU A 88 -6.89 -7.39 -7.16
CA LEU A 88 -7.15 -7.84 -5.79
C LEU A 88 -8.23 -6.96 -5.13
N LYS A 89 -9.43 -7.55 -4.92
CA LYS A 89 -10.68 -6.80 -4.66
C LYS A 89 -10.78 -6.18 -3.26
N HIS A 90 -10.04 -6.71 -2.29
CA HIS A 90 -10.16 -6.34 -0.89
C HIS A 90 -8.95 -5.49 -0.48
N GLU A 91 -8.93 -4.27 -1.02
CA GLU A 91 -7.85 -3.31 -0.81
C GLU A 91 -8.11 -2.46 0.43
N PHE A 92 -7.13 -2.42 1.32
CA PHE A 92 -7.15 -1.60 2.53
C PHE A 92 -5.93 -0.68 2.53
N PHE A 93 -6.18 0.61 2.74
CA PHE A 93 -5.15 1.64 2.79
C PHE A 93 -4.91 2.07 4.23
N PHE A 94 -3.64 2.10 4.60
CA PHE A 94 -3.19 2.50 5.92
C PHE A 94 -2.15 3.61 5.81
N GLU A 95 -2.17 4.53 6.78
CA GLU A 95 -1.16 5.56 6.92
C GLU A 95 -0.47 5.53 8.29
N LYS A 96 0.79 5.96 8.31
CA LYS A 96 1.55 6.28 9.52
C LYS A 96 2.25 7.61 9.31
N LEU A 97 2.20 8.49 10.31
CA LEU A 97 2.91 9.77 10.27
C LEU A 97 4.21 9.62 11.07
N VAL A 98 5.34 9.95 10.45
CA VAL A 98 6.70 9.80 10.98
C VAL A 98 7.52 11.07 10.83
#